data_AF-A0A2N2AAH7-F1
#
_entry.id   AF-A0A2N2AAH7-F1
#
_cell.length_a   1.000
_cell.length_b   1.000
_cell.length_c   1.000
_cell.angle_alpha   90.00
_cell.angle_beta   90.00
_cell.angle_gamma   90.00
#
_symmetry.space_group_name_H-M   'P 1'
#
loop_
_entity.id
_entity.type
_entity.pdbx_description
1 polymer ?
#
loop_
_entity_poly.entity_id
_entity_poly.type
_entity_poly.pdbx_seq_one_letter_code
_entity_poly.pdbx_strand_id
1 'polypeptide(L)'
;MAASHKLSPAGRLIFGALFVLAGLFPALAAFDIGPLHAADIHGPPWLGLAGGGVFIAAGMAVLVGDAVPALKNVFALLVLAGLAALGNWIAFGAGERACAGTMTFLWFAADSGYAGVACRVPFGLGAVIVDAFLILAAVMLLQQALGGAPQLARTTKAAQGLLLLTLSPLLLLVLVMALLPVALGVLWQRLRSGRWPRNEEFIRRRR
;
A
#
# COMPACT_ATOMS: atom_id res chain seq x y z
N MET A 1 -20.10 15.31 -2.27
CA MET A 1 -19.49 14.69 -1.07
C MET A 1 -20.40 13.55 -0.67
N ALA A 2 -19.97 12.29 -0.83
CA ALA A 2 -20.78 11.15 -0.41
C ALA A 2 -20.93 11.18 1.12
N ALA A 3 -22.13 10.93 1.64
CA ALA A 3 -22.36 10.83 3.08
C ALA A 3 -21.48 9.69 3.62
N SER A 4 -20.54 10.03 4.51
CA SER A 4 -19.72 9.02 5.19
C SER A 4 -20.63 8.26 6.14
N HIS A 5 -20.97 7.01 5.79
CA HIS A 5 -21.69 6.11 6.69
C HIS A 5 -20.79 5.80 7.89
N LYS A 6 -20.99 6.54 8.99
CA LYS A 6 -20.33 6.27 10.27
C LYS A 6 -20.85 4.95 10.83
N LEU A 7 -19.94 4.08 11.25
CA LEU A 7 -20.30 2.85 11.96
C LEU A 7 -21.04 3.18 13.25
N SER A 8 -22.06 2.38 13.59
CA SER A 8 -22.74 2.46 14.88
C SER A 8 -21.74 2.16 16.02
N PRO A 9 -21.98 2.64 17.25
CA PRO A 9 -21.10 2.35 18.39
C PRO A 9 -20.88 0.85 18.62
N ALA A 10 -21.94 0.05 18.50
CA ALA A 10 -21.87 -1.40 18.59
C ALA A 10 -21.04 -2.00 17.44
N GLY A 11 -21.22 -1.53 16.21
CA GLY A 11 -20.42 -1.96 15.06
C GLY A 11 -18.94 -1.69 15.27
N ARG A 12 -18.58 -0.50 15.78
CA ARG A 12 -17.17 -0.16 16.11
C ARG A 12 -16.59 -1.10 17.15
N LEU A 13 -17.33 -1.42 18.21
CA LEU A 13 -16.88 -2.34 19.24
C LEU A 13 -16.62 -3.74 18.66
N ILE A 14 -17.58 -4.26 17.90
CA ILE A 14 -17.49 -5.60 17.30
C ILE A 14 -16.32 -5.68 16.31
N PHE A 15 -16.26 -4.80 15.32
CA PHE A 15 -15.19 -4.82 14.32
C PHE A 15 -13.82 -4.54 14.95
N GLY A 16 -13.73 -3.58 15.86
CA GLY A 16 -12.49 -3.27 16.55
C GLY A 16 -11.97 -4.45 17.39
N ALA A 17 -12.84 -5.08 18.17
CA ALA A 17 -12.49 -6.26 18.96
C ALA A 17 -12.07 -7.45 18.08
N LEU A 18 -12.79 -7.70 16.97
CA LEU A 18 -12.43 -8.77 16.03
C LEU A 18 -11.01 -8.57 15.44
N PHE A 19 -10.66 -7.34 15.06
CA PHE A 19 -9.32 -7.04 14.56
C PHE A 19 -8.24 -7.21 15.64
N VAL A 20 -8.50 -6.75 16.87
CA VAL A 20 -7.56 -6.94 18.00
C VAL A 20 -7.35 -8.43 18.26
N LEU A 21 -8.44 -9.20 18.37
CA LEU A 21 -8.36 -10.65 18.59
C LEU A 21 -7.63 -11.36 17.46
N ALA A 22 -7.92 -11.02 16.20
CA ALA A 22 -7.23 -11.59 15.05
C ALA A 22 -5.71 -11.32 15.06
N GLY A 23 -5.30 -10.13 15.51
CA GLY A 23 -3.88 -9.78 15.63
C GLY A 23 -3.17 -10.40 16.84
N LEU A 24 -3.89 -10.73 17.92
CA LEU A 24 -3.30 -11.37 19.10
C LEU A 24 -2.71 -12.74 18.77
N PHE A 25 -3.36 -13.54 17.92
CA PHE A 25 -2.86 -14.88 17.56
C PHE A 25 -1.41 -14.87 17.01
N PRO A 26 -1.10 -14.17 15.89
CA PRO A 26 0.27 -14.11 15.37
C PRO A 26 1.24 -13.32 16.28
N ALA A 27 0.75 -12.35 17.06
CA ALA A 27 1.60 -11.63 18.00
C ALA A 27 2.07 -12.52 19.17
N LEU A 28 1.19 -13.35 19.71
CA LEU A 28 1.52 -14.31 20.78
C LEU A 28 2.38 -15.48 20.26
N ALA A 29 2.17 -15.91 19.02
CA ALA A 29 3.01 -16.91 18.37
C ALA A 29 4.50 -16.50 18.33
N ALA A 30 4.80 -15.21 18.22
CA ALA A 30 6.17 -14.69 18.25
C ALA A 30 6.90 -14.95 19.58
N PHE A 31 6.17 -15.29 20.64
CA PHE A 31 6.69 -15.59 21.98
C PHE A 31 6.39 -17.03 22.42
N ASP A 32 5.96 -17.91 21.50
CA ASP A 32 5.53 -19.28 21.80
C ASP A 32 4.41 -19.35 22.87
N ILE A 33 3.47 -18.39 22.84
CA ILE A 33 2.31 -18.35 23.75
C ILE A 33 1.05 -18.75 22.97
N GLY A 34 0.35 -19.77 23.45
CA GLY A 34 -0.94 -20.21 22.90
C GLY A 34 -0.80 -21.39 21.92
N PRO A 35 -1.74 -21.54 20.96
CA PRO A 35 -1.78 -22.70 20.07
C PRO A 35 -0.82 -22.63 18.88
N LEU A 36 -0.25 -21.45 18.59
CA LEU A 36 0.70 -21.23 17.51
C LEU A 36 2.08 -20.96 18.12
N HIS A 37 3.11 -21.51 17.48
CA HIS A 37 4.50 -21.38 17.91
C HIS A 37 5.29 -20.51 16.92
N ALA A 38 6.44 -20.01 17.36
CA ALA A 38 7.35 -19.24 16.51
C ALA A 38 7.84 -20.06 15.31
N ALA A 39 7.91 -21.39 15.45
CA ALA A 39 8.25 -22.33 14.37
C ALA A 39 7.20 -22.37 13.24
N ASP A 40 5.94 -21.99 13.53
CA ASP A 40 4.87 -21.91 12.53
C ASP A 40 4.95 -20.61 11.70
N ILE A 41 5.80 -19.66 12.10
CA ILE A 41 6.05 -18.42 11.36
C ILE A 41 7.12 -18.71 10.29
N HIS A 42 6.76 -18.54 9.02
CA HIS A 42 7.69 -18.65 7.90
C HIS A 42 8.62 -17.42 7.78
N GLY A 43 9.43 -17.18 8.82
CA GLY A 43 10.42 -16.12 8.92
C GLY A 43 10.81 -15.86 10.37
N PRO A 44 11.58 -14.78 10.65
CA PRO A 44 11.95 -14.42 12.01
C PRO A 44 10.73 -14.20 12.92
N PRO A 45 10.80 -14.56 14.22
CA PRO A 45 9.67 -14.44 15.14
C PRO A 45 9.07 -13.04 15.23
N TRP A 46 9.89 -11.99 15.08
CA TRP A 46 9.42 -10.61 15.11
C TRP A 46 8.39 -10.28 14.02
N LEU A 47 8.33 -11.06 12.92
CA LEU A 47 7.29 -10.90 11.90
C LEU A 47 5.89 -11.20 12.44
N GLY A 48 5.76 -12.17 13.36
CA GLY A 48 4.50 -12.46 14.04
C GLY A 48 4.03 -11.25 14.85
N LEU A 49 4.97 -10.61 15.57
CA LEU A 49 4.70 -9.38 16.32
C LEU A 49 4.34 -8.21 15.39
N ALA A 50 5.05 -8.01 14.28
CA ALA A 50 4.74 -6.95 13.32
C ALA A 50 3.39 -7.19 12.64
N GLY A 51 3.13 -8.41 12.15
CA GLY A 51 1.87 -8.80 11.53
C GLY A 51 0.68 -8.69 12.47
N GLY A 52 0.78 -9.29 13.66
CA GLY A 52 -0.25 -9.18 14.69
C GLY A 52 -0.45 -7.75 15.18
N GLY A 53 0.65 -7.00 15.36
CA GLY A 53 0.65 -5.60 15.74
C GLY A 53 -0.11 -4.71 14.76
N VAL A 54 -0.03 -4.97 13.45
CA VAL A 54 -0.83 -4.24 12.43
C VAL A 54 -2.33 -4.44 12.67
N PHE A 55 -2.79 -5.68 12.89
CA PHE A 55 -4.21 -5.95 13.14
C PHE A 55 -4.68 -5.36 14.48
N ILE A 56 -3.86 -5.47 15.53
CA ILE A 56 -4.15 -4.86 16.84
C ILE A 56 -4.26 -3.34 16.69
N ALA A 57 -3.29 -2.68 16.06
CA ALA A 57 -3.31 -1.24 15.85
C ALA A 57 -4.53 -0.80 15.01
N ALA A 58 -4.87 -1.54 13.96
CA ALA A 58 -6.08 -1.28 13.15
C ALA A 58 -7.35 -1.41 13.99
N GLY A 59 -7.49 -2.46 14.79
CA GLY A 59 -8.62 -2.64 15.70
C GLY A 59 -8.73 -1.52 16.72
N MET A 60 -7.61 -1.11 17.32
CA MET A 60 -7.57 0.03 18.25
C MET A 60 -7.94 1.35 17.56
N ALA A 61 -7.53 1.58 16.31
CA ALA A 61 -7.95 2.75 15.54
C ALA A 61 -9.48 2.80 15.33
N VAL A 62 -10.11 1.64 15.10
CA VAL A 62 -11.58 1.52 14.96
C VAL A 62 -12.28 1.75 16.30
N LEU A 63 -11.77 1.16 17.38
CA LEU A 63 -12.32 1.32 18.74
C LEU A 63 -12.26 2.78 19.20
N VAL A 64 -11.11 3.46 19.02
CA VAL A 64 -10.95 4.89 19.34
C VAL A 64 -11.80 5.77 18.43
N GLY A 65 -11.79 5.49 17.12
CA GLY A 65 -12.48 6.26 16.09
C GLY A 65 -12.26 7.76 16.24
N ASP A 66 -13.33 8.55 16.09
CA ASP A 66 -13.20 10.02 16.11
C ASP A 66 -13.26 10.64 17.52
N ALA A 67 -13.32 9.82 18.59
CA ALA A 67 -13.37 10.32 19.96
C ALA A 67 -12.04 10.98 20.36
N VAL A 68 -10.92 10.41 19.92
CA VAL A 68 -9.57 10.94 20.15
C VAL A 68 -8.79 10.90 18.82
N PRO A 69 -8.96 11.90 17.94
CA PRO A 69 -8.40 11.88 16.58
C PRO A 69 -6.87 11.68 16.54
N ALA A 70 -6.14 12.29 17.49
CA ALA A 70 -4.70 12.14 17.58
C ALA A 70 -4.29 10.67 17.80
N LEU A 71 -4.97 9.97 18.71
CA LEU A 71 -4.69 8.57 19.02
C LEU A 71 -5.07 7.64 17.86
N LYS A 72 -6.19 7.91 17.17
CA LYS A 72 -6.54 7.21 15.93
C LYS A 72 -5.45 7.37 14.86
N ASN A 73 -4.92 8.57 14.68
CA ASN A 73 -3.85 8.84 13.73
C ASN A 73 -2.54 8.13 14.11
N VAL A 74 -2.22 8.03 15.41
CA VAL A 74 -1.09 7.23 15.90
C VAL A 74 -1.26 5.76 15.56
N PHE A 75 -2.44 5.18 15.80
CA PHE A 75 -2.69 3.78 15.43
C PHE A 75 -2.65 3.55 13.92
N ALA A 76 -3.17 4.48 13.12
CA ALA A 76 -3.02 4.42 11.66
C ALA A 76 -1.55 4.48 11.22
N LEU A 77 -0.73 5.28 11.90
CA LEU A 77 0.70 5.34 11.64
C LEU A 77 1.40 4.01 12.01
N LEU A 78 1.01 3.37 13.12
CA LEU A 78 1.52 2.06 13.52
C LEU A 78 1.14 0.96 12.51
N VAL A 79 -0.06 1.02 11.95
CA VAL A 79 -0.47 0.14 10.83
C VAL A 79 0.47 0.32 9.64
N LEU A 80 0.72 1.57 9.21
CA LEU A 80 1.63 1.85 8.10
C LEU A 80 3.06 1.38 8.42
N ALA A 81 3.55 1.61 9.64
CA ALA A 81 4.88 1.21 10.07
C ALA A 81 5.05 -0.32 10.08
N GLY A 82 4.04 -1.06 10.55
CA GLY A 82 4.06 -2.51 10.53
C GLY A 82 4.01 -3.06 9.10
N LEU A 83 3.15 -2.51 8.22
CA LEU A 83 3.11 -2.88 6.81
C LEU A 83 4.42 -2.58 6.08
N ALA A 84 5.03 -1.41 6.35
CA ALA A 84 6.35 -1.04 5.88
C ALA A 84 7.41 -2.05 6.34
N ALA A 85 7.44 -2.40 7.62
CA ALA A 85 8.41 -3.36 8.17
C ALA A 85 8.29 -4.75 7.53
N LEU A 86 7.05 -5.25 7.39
CA LEU A 86 6.78 -6.53 6.73
C LEU A 86 7.20 -6.50 5.25
N GLY A 87 6.78 -5.47 4.50
CA GLY A 87 7.13 -5.30 3.10
C GLY A 87 8.64 -5.22 2.88
N ASN A 88 9.34 -4.43 3.69
CA ASN A 88 10.78 -4.27 3.63
C ASN A 88 11.53 -5.57 3.95
N TRP A 89 11.08 -6.36 4.92
CA TRP A 89 11.71 -7.66 5.18
C TRP A 89 11.48 -8.64 4.03
N ILE A 90 10.26 -8.73 3.49
CA ILE A 90 9.97 -9.62 2.36
C ILE A 90 10.85 -9.25 1.16
N ALA A 91 10.91 -7.96 0.81
CA ALA A 91 11.65 -7.45 -0.33
C ALA A 91 13.18 -7.52 -0.15
N PHE A 92 13.68 -7.01 0.98
CA PHE A 92 15.10 -6.69 1.19
C PHE A 92 15.76 -7.43 2.37
N GLY A 93 14.98 -8.09 3.23
CA GLY A 93 15.48 -8.76 4.44
C GLY A 93 16.43 -9.93 4.19
N ALA A 94 17.08 -10.42 5.24
CA ALA A 94 17.84 -11.68 5.19
C ALA A 94 16.90 -12.90 5.38
N GLY A 95 17.35 -14.08 4.95
CA GLY A 95 16.66 -15.37 5.15
C GLY A 95 15.93 -15.91 3.92
N GLU A 96 15.52 -17.16 3.97
CA GLU A 96 14.65 -17.74 2.94
C GLU A 96 13.21 -17.24 3.12
N ARG A 97 12.48 -17.10 2.00
CA ARG A 97 11.06 -16.78 2.03
C ARG A 97 10.33 -17.94 1.39
N ALA A 98 9.30 -18.42 2.06
CA ALA A 98 8.37 -19.39 1.51
C ALA A 98 7.44 -18.70 0.50
N CYS A 99 7.99 -18.11 -0.57
CA CYS A 99 7.20 -17.67 -1.71
C CYS A 99 6.92 -18.89 -2.61
N ALA A 100 6.20 -19.87 -2.06
CA ALA A 100 5.83 -21.11 -2.72
C ALA A 100 4.54 -20.96 -3.56
N GLY A 101 4.21 -19.74 -3.96
CA GLY A 101 3.05 -19.47 -4.80
C GLY A 101 3.42 -19.51 -6.28
N THR A 102 2.72 -20.33 -7.06
CA THR A 102 2.65 -20.16 -8.51
C THR A 102 1.94 -18.85 -8.81
N MET A 103 2.68 -17.80 -9.17
CA MET A 103 2.07 -16.58 -9.70
C MET A 103 1.68 -16.82 -11.15
N THR A 104 0.41 -17.15 -11.39
CA THR A 104 -0.20 -17.09 -12.73
C THR A 104 -0.49 -15.62 -13.06
N PHE A 105 0.54 -14.90 -13.53
CA PHE A 105 0.32 -13.56 -14.06
C PHE A 105 0.04 -13.66 -15.56
N LEU A 106 -1.21 -13.34 -15.95
CA LEU A 106 -1.65 -13.04 -17.33
C LEU A 106 -0.79 -13.72 -18.41
N TRP A 107 -1.02 -15.03 -18.62
CA TRP A 107 -0.45 -15.85 -19.71
C TRP A 107 1.01 -16.32 -19.56
N PHE A 108 1.74 -15.90 -18.53
CA PHE A 108 3.10 -16.38 -18.27
C PHE A 108 3.13 -17.29 -17.04
N ALA A 109 3.25 -18.60 -17.28
CA ALA A 109 3.70 -19.53 -16.26
C ALA A 109 5.23 -19.40 -16.17
N ALA A 110 5.73 -18.72 -15.14
CA ALA A 110 7.16 -18.67 -14.88
C ALA A 110 7.57 -19.90 -14.05
N ASP A 111 8.60 -20.62 -14.53
CA ASP A 111 9.17 -21.77 -13.82
C ASP A 111 9.72 -21.38 -12.44
N SER A 112 9.79 -22.39 -11.55
CA SER A 112 10.19 -22.30 -10.15
C SER A 112 11.54 -21.63 -9.88
N GLY A 113 12.43 -21.57 -10.89
CA GLY A 113 13.73 -20.90 -10.78
C GLY A 113 13.67 -19.39 -10.50
N TYR A 114 12.54 -18.73 -10.80
CA TYR A 114 12.35 -17.30 -10.56
C TYR A 114 11.43 -16.98 -9.36
N ALA A 115 10.99 -17.98 -8.60
CA ALA A 115 10.01 -17.80 -7.51
C ALA A 115 10.44 -16.76 -6.47
N GLY A 116 11.74 -16.69 -6.15
CA GLY A 116 12.28 -15.71 -5.21
C GLY A 116 12.19 -14.26 -5.73
N VAL A 117 12.51 -14.03 -7.00
CA VAL A 117 12.47 -12.69 -7.62
C VAL A 117 11.02 -12.25 -7.85
N ALA A 118 10.16 -13.17 -8.31
CA ALA A 118 8.74 -12.91 -8.57
C ALA A 118 8.00 -12.40 -7.33
N CYS A 119 8.41 -12.83 -6.14
CA CYS A 119 7.87 -12.36 -4.86
C CYS A 119 8.47 -11.02 -4.44
N ARG A 120 9.79 -10.85 -4.55
CA ARG A 120 10.49 -9.66 -4.05
C ARG A 120 10.16 -8.39 -4.81
N VAL A 121 9.97 -8.47 -6.13
CA VAL A 121 9.69 -7.29 -6.95
C VAL A 121 8.37 -6.60 -6.56
N PRO A 122 7.21 -7.27 -6.52
CA PRO A 122 5.96 -6.63 -6.12
C PRO A 122 5.97 -6.19 -4.66
N PHE A 123 6.53 -6.98 -3.74
CA PHE A 123 6.66 -6.57 -2.34
C PHE A 123 7.64 -5.40 -2.16
N GLY A 124 8.72 -5.32 -2.94
CA GLY A 124 9.67 -4.21 -2.91
C GLY A 124 9.06 -2.92 -3.42
N LEU A 125 8.30 -2.98 -4.51
CA LEU A 125 7.54 -1.84 -4.99
C LEU A 125 6.48 -1.40 -3.97
N GLY A 126 5.75 -2.36 -3.40
CA GLY A 126 4.79 -2.10 -2.33
C GLY A 126 5.42 -1.46 -1.09
N ALA A 127 6.57 -1.98 -0.63
CA ALA A 127 7.31 -1.46 0.50
C ALA A 127 7.72 0.00 0.30
N VAL A 128 8.32 0.31 -0.85
CA VAL A 128 8.73 1.69 -1.19
C VAL A 128 7.55 2.66 -1.21
N ILE A 129 6.39 2.24 -1.73
CA ILE A 129 5.16 3.06 -1.73
C ILE A 129 4.63 3.25 -0.30
N VAL A 130 4.56 2.18 0.49
CA VAL A 130 4.09 2.22 1.89
C VAL A 130 5.02 3.08 2.75
N ASP A 131 6.33 3.01 2.54
CA ASP A 131 7.32 3.86 3.20
C ASP A 131 7.10 5.34 2.89
N ALA A 132 6.82 5.69 1.62
CA ALA A 132 6.50 7.06 1.25
C ALA A 132 5.19 7.56 1.91
N PHE A 133 4.17 6.70 1.99
CA PHE A 133 2.95 7.00 2.74
C PHE A 133 3.21 7.16 4.24
N LEU A 134 4.05 6.31 4.82
CA LEU A 134 4.44 6.35 6.23
C LEU A 134 5.15 7.68 6.55
N ILE A 135 6.12 8.08 5.72
CA ILE A 135 6.83 9.36 5.87
C ILE A 135 5.84 10.53 5.79
N LEU A 136 4.95 10.53 4.78
CA LEU A 136 3.95 11.58 4.64
C LEU A 136 3.01 11.63 5.86
N ALA A 137 2.48 10.50 6.30
CA ALA A 137 1.60 10.40 7.46
C ALA A 137 2.30 10.86 8.75
N ALA A 138 3.57 10.49 8.95
CA ALA A 138 4.38 10.91 10.09
C ALA A 138 4.59 12.43 10.10
N VAL A 139 4.94 13.01 8.95
CA VAL A 139 5.13 14.47 8.81
C VAL A 139 3.82 15.22 9.07
N MET A 140 2.69 14.72 8.55
CA MET A 140 1.38 15.31 8.79
C MET A 140 0.97 15.24 10.26
N LEU A 141 1.20 14.10 10.92
CA LEU A 141 0.91 13.94 12.35
C LEU A 141 1.79 14.86 13.20
N LEU A 142 3.09 14.96 12.88
CA LEU A 142 4.01 15.86 13.57
C LEU A 142 3.61 17.32 13.37
N GLN A 143 3.22 17.70 12.16
CA GLN A 143 2.74 19.06 11.86
C GLN A 143 1.46 19.37 12.66
N GLN A 144 0.55 18.41 12.82
CA GLN A 144 -0.63 18.57 13.66
C GLN A 144 -0.24 18.73 15.15
N ALA A 145 0.69 17.93 15.64
CA ALA A 145 1.17 17.99 17.03
C ALA A 145 1.87 19.32 17.36
N LEU A 146 2.53 19.93 16.38
CA LEU A 146 3.24 21.20 16.51
C LEU A 146 2.34 22.45 16.36
N GLY A 147 1.03 22.30 16.18
CA GLY A 147 0.09 23.42 16.07
C GLY A 147 -0.21 23.90 14.65
N GLY A 148 0.13 23.13 13.60
CA GLY A 148 -0.39 23.33 12.24
C GLY A 148 0.59 23.89 11.19
N ALA A 149 0.03 24.28 10.04
CA ALA A 149 0.76 24.75 8.85
C ALA A 149 1.22 26.20 9.01
N PRO A 150 2.41 26.43 9.58
CA PRO A 150 3.52 26.63 8.65
C PRO A 150 4.82 25.88 8.98
N GLN A 151 4.93 25.26 10.16
CA GLN A 151 6.24 24.85 10.70
C GLN A 151 6.96 23.80 9.83
N LEU A 152 6.21 22.88 9.22
CA LEU A 152 6.77 21.78 8.42
C LEU A 152 6.36 21.83 6.94
N ALA A 153 5.94 22.99 6.42
CA ALA A 153 5.43 23.09 5.04
C ALA A 153 6.42 22.59 3.97
N ARG A 154 7.74 22.83 4.16
CA ARG A 154 8.78 22.32 3.26
C ARG A 154 8.90 20.79 3.33
N THR A 155 8.92 20.24 4.55
CA THR A 155 9.00 18.79 4.79
C THR A 155 7.77 18.07 4.23
N THR A 156 6.57 18.65 4.37
CA THR A 156 5.33 18.10 3.81
C THR A 156 5.39 18.07 2.28
N LYS A 157 5.86 19.14 1.63
CA LYS A 157 6.06 19.14 0.17
C LYS A 157 7.10 18.11 -0.28
N ALA A 158 8.19 17.95 0.47
CA ALA A 158 9.20 16.93 0.18
C ALA A 158 8.62 15.51 0.29
N ALA A 159 7.84 15.22 1.35
CA ALA A 159 7.18 13.93 1.51
C ALA A 159 6.15 13.64 0.40
N GLN A 160 5.37 14.66 -0.03
CA GLN A 160 4.48 14.54 -1.19
C GLN A 160 5.25 14.27 -2.48
N GLY A 161 6.38 14.96 -2.70
CA GLY A 161 7.26 14.72 -3.84
C GLY A 161 7.84 13.31 -3.85
N LEU A 162 8.26 12.80 -2.69
CA LEU A 162 8.72 11.42 -2.53
C LEU A 162 7.61 10.41 -2.89
N LEU A 163 6.39 10.61 -2.38
CA LEU A 163 5.25 9.75 -2.73
C LEU A 163 4.99 9.75 -4.23
N LEU A 164 4.96 10.91 -4.88
CA LEU A 164 4.80 11.00 -6.34
C LEU A 164 5.92 10.29 -7.10
N LEU A 165 7.16 10.43 -6.65
CA LEU A 165 8.31 9.74 -7.23
C LEU A 165 8.15 8.22 -7.14
N THR A 166 7.74 7.69 -5.99
CA THR A 166 7.52 6.24 -5.80
C THR A 166 6.35 5.69 -6.62
N LEU A 167 5.31 6.49 -6.85
CA LEU A 167 4.17 6.11 -7.70
C LEU A 167 4.45 6.27 -9.20
N SER A 168 5.48 7.04 -9.57
CA SER A 168 5.77 7.37 -10.97
C SER A 168 5.93 6.16 -11.90
N PRO A 169 6.54 5.02 -11.51
CA PRO A 169 6.65 3.87 -12.41
C PRO A 169 5.29 3.23 -12.71
N LEU A 170 4.41 3.16 -11.71
CA LEU A 170 3.05 2.64 -11.88
C LEU A 170 2.20 3.58 -12.73
N LEU A 171 2.28 4.88 -12.46
CA LEU A 171 1.57 5.89 -13.25
C LEU A 171 2.05 5.91 -14.70
N LEU A 172 3.36 5.79 -14.94
CA LEU A 172 3.93 5.69 -16.28
C LEU A 172 3.46 4.42 -16.99
N LEU A 173 3.42 3.27 -16.30
CA LEU A 173 2.91 2.03 -16.88
C LEU A 173 1.45 2.16 -17.31
N VAL A 174 0.59 2.70 -16.43
CA VAL A 174 -0.82 2.96 -16.75
C VAL A 174 -0.95 3.91 -17.94
N LEU A 175 -0.14 4.98 -17.96
CA LEU A 175 -0.13 5.95 -19.05
C LEU A 175 0.27 5.31 -20.38
N VAL A 176 1.33 4.49 -20.39
CA VAL A 176 1.78 3.75 -21.58
C VAL A 176 0.68 2.79 -22.04
N MET A 177 0.08 2.01 -21.14
CA MET A 177 -1.01 1.09 -21.49
C MET A 177 -2.23 1.81 -22.07
N ALA A 178 -2.55 2.99 -21.57
CA ALA A 178 -3.66 3.80 -22.07
C ALA A 178 -3.37 4.47 -23.42
N LEU A 179 -2.15 5.01 -23.59
CA LEU A 179 -1.80 5.80 -24.78
C LEU A 179 -1.25 4.97 -25.93
N LEU A 180 -0.60 3.83 -25.66
CA LEU A 180 0.06 3.03 -26.68
C LEU A 180 -0.92 2.51 -27.75
N PRO A 181 -2.11 1.95 -27.41
CA PRO A 181 -3.07 1.52 -28.43
C PRO A 181 -3.54 2.67 -29.33
N VAL A 182 -3.75 3.85 -28.74
CA VAL A 182 -4.16 5.06 -29.49
C VAL A 182 -3.03 5.51 -30.41
N ALA A 183 -1.79 5.58 -29.91
CA ALA A 183 -0.63 5.97 -30.69
C ALA A 183 -0.37 4.98 -31.84
N LEU A 184 -0.45 3.68 -31.59
CA LEU A 184 -0.32 2.64 -32.61
C LEU A 184 -1.45 2.73 -33.64
N GLY A 185 -2.69 2.97 -33.22
CA GLY A 185 -3.83 3.16 -34.13
C GLY A 185 -3.63 4.36 -35.05
N VAL A 186 -3.19 5.49 -34.50
CA VAL A 186 -2.87 6.71 -35.26
C VAL A 186 -1.73 6.47 -36.25
N LEU A 187 -0.65 5.81 -35.81
CA LEU A 187 0.50 5.49 -36.65
C LEU A 187 0.10 4.54 -37.79
N TRP A 188 -0.67 3.51 -37.48
CA TRP A 188 -1.16 2.53 -38.46
C TRP A 188 -2.05 3.19 -39.52
N GLN A 189 -2.95 4.09 -39.11
CA GLN A 189 -3.77 4.86 -40.04
C GLN A 189 -2.93 5.77 -40.93
N ARG A 190 -1.89 6.40 -40.37
CA ARG A 190 -0.93 7.22 -41.13
C ARG A 190 -0.20 6.39 -42.18
N LEU A 191 0.28 5.20 -41.82
CA LEU A 191 0.98 4.28 -42.72
C LEU A 191 0.08 3.81 -43.87
N ARG A 192 -1.19 3.50 -43.60
CA ARG A 192 -2.13 3.03 -44.65
C ARG A 192 -2.65 4.13 -45.58
N SER A 193 -2.93 5.32 -45.04
CA SER A 193 -3.64 6.38 -45.79
C SER A 193 -2.73 7.50 -46.31
N GLY A 194 -1.48 7.58 -45.83
CA GLY A 194 -0.59 8.71 -46.10
C GLY A 194 -1.05 10.04 -45.48
N ARG A 195 -2.13 10.06 -44.70
CA ARG A 195 -2.71 11.24 -44.04
C ARG A 195 -2.78 11.02 -42.53
N TRP A 196 -2.61 12.09 -41.75
CA TRP A 196 -2.79 12.00 -40.30
C TRP A 196 -4.29 11.97 -39.96
N PRO A 197 -4.73 11.17 -38.96
CA PRO A 197 -6.12 11.21 -38.51
C PRO A 197 -6.50 12.60 -38.05
N ARG A 198 -7.63 13.08 -38.56
CA ARG A 198 -8.20 14.38 -38.21
C ARG A 198 -9.42 14.14 -37.33
N ASN A 199 -9.45 14.76 -36.14
CA ASN A 199 -10.59 14.64 -35.24
C ASN A 199 -11.71 15.61 -35.67
N GLU A 200 -12.52 15.17 -36.63
CA GLU A 200 -13.64 15.94 -37.17
C GLU A 200 -14.70 16.29 -36.10
N GLU A 201 -14.88 15.44 -35.07
CA GLU A 201 -15.79 15.74 -33.96
C GLU A 201 -15.31 16.94 -33.13
N PHE A 202 -14.01 17.00 -32.82
CA PHE A 202 -13.43 18.14 -32.13
C PHE A 202 -13.55 19.43 -32.97
N ILE A 203 -13.35 19.34 -34.28
CA ILE A 203 -13.48 20.49 -35.19
C ILE A 203 -14.93 21.00 -35.23
N ARG A 204 -15.92 20.10 -35.27
CA ARG A 204 -17.34 20.50 -35.24
C ARG A 204 -17.73 21.20 -33.94
N ARG A 205 -17.21 20.78 -32.79
CA ARG A 205 -17.50 21.43 -31.49
C ARG A 205 -16.89 22.83 -31.34
N ARG A 206 -15.93 23.20 -32.19
CA ARG A 206 -15.23 24.49 -32.17
C ARG A 206 -15.81 25.50 -33.17
N ARG A 207 -16.75 25.10 -34.01
CA ARG A 207 -17.48 25.95 -34.96
C ARG A 207 -18.85 26.28 -34.41
#